data_AF-F1TJ45-F1
#
_entry.id   AF-F1TJ45-F1
#
_cell.length_a   1.000
_cell.length_b   1.000
_cell.length_c   1.000
_cell.angle_alpha   90.00
_cell.angle_beta   90.00
_cell.angle_gamma   90.00
#
_symmetry.space_group_name_H-M   'P 1'
#
loop_
_entity.id
_entity.type
_entity.pdbx_description
1 polymer ?
#
loop_
_entity_poly.entity_id
_entity_poly.type
_entity_poly.pdbx_seq_one_letter_code
_entity_poly.pdbx_strand_id
1 'polypeptide(L)'
;MTTPPTWLVLLAMVPLLAMVVLLGWFGWHEWRTRSRSRTSPVHAAAWAMDDDELGRAIQALTDRERELLAVGDVDTARAVAVDRDICVAVSERRADAH
;
A
#
# COMPACT_ATOMS: atom_id res chain seq x y z
N MET A 1 35.81 -0.77 38.15
CA MET A 1 34.66 -0.50 37.27
C MET A 1 35.20 -0.06 35.92
N THR A 2 35.21 -0.95 34.94
CA THR A 2 35.68 -0.65 33.58
C THR A 2 34.53 0.01 32.81
N THR A 3 34.64 1.30 32.53
CA THR A 3 33.73 2.00 31.63
C THR A 3 33.82 1.35 30.25
N PRO A 4 32.71 0.85 29.67
CA PRO A 4 32.74 0.27 28.33
C PRO A 4 33.23 1.34 27.35
N PRO A 5 34.10 0.98 26.40
CA PRO A 5 34.67 1.94 25.49
C PRO A 5 33.57 2.52 24.58
N THR A 6 33.55 3.84 24.45
CA THR A 6 32.49 4.63 23.82
C THR A 6 32.15 4.21 22.38
N TRP A 7 33.08 3.58 21.67
CA TRP A 7 32.86 3.07 20.31
C TRP A 7 31.87 1.89 20.25
N LEU A 8 31.76 1.07 21.30
CA LEU A 8 30.76 -0.02 21.36
C LEU A 8 29.34 0.53 21.45
N VAL A 9 29.17 1.65 22.17
CA VAL A 9 27.87 2.35 22.29
C VAL A 9 27.45 2.92 20.94
N LEU A 10 28.40 3.51 20.20
CA LEU A 10 28.14 4.03 18.85
C LEU A 10 27.73 2.92 17.88
N LEU A 11 28.44 1.79 17.88
CA LEU A 11 28.10 0.64 17.04
C LEU A 11 26.71 0.07 17.33
N ALA A 12 26.31 0.02 18.60
CA ALA A 12 24.98 -0.43 19.00
C ALA A 12 23.86 0.56 18.63
N MET A 13 24.15 1.86 18.52
CA MET A 13 23.17 2.88 18.13
C MET A 13 22.86 2.91 16.64
N VAL A 14 23.82 2.56 15.77
CA VAL A 14 23.63 2.53 14.32
C VAL A 14 22.41 1.69 13.87
N PRO A 15 22.23 0.42 14.30
CA PRO A 15 21.07 -0.36 13.88
C PRO A 15 19.74 0.19 14.43
N LEU A 16 19.74 0.77 15.64
CA LEU A 16 18.55 1.40 16.22
C LEU A 16 18.12 2.62 15.41
N LEU A 17 19.06 3.50 15.06
CA LEU A 17 18.79 4.66 14.22
C LEU A 17 18.32 4.24 12.82
N ALA A 18 18.96 3.24 12.22
CA ALA A 18 18.53 2.69 10.95
C ALA A 18 17.10 2.14 11.01
N MET A 19 16.75 1.41 12.07
CA MET A 19 15.40 0.89 12.28
C MET A 19 14.36 2.00 12.40
N VAL A 20 14.66 3.07 13.16
CA VAL A 20 13.75 4.22 13.31
C VAL A 20 13.54 4.93 11.97
N VAL A 21 14.61 5.12 11.19
CA VAL A 21 14.51 5.72 9.85
C VAL A 21 13.69 4.85 8.91
N LEU A 22 13.90 3.53 8.92
CA LEU A 22 13.13 2.58 8.10
C LEU A 22 11.64 2.56 8.49
N LEU A 23 11.33 2.57 9.78
CA LEU A 23 9.95 2.63 10.28
C LEU A 23 9.27 3.96 9.92
N GLY A 24 10.00 5.07 10.07
CA GLY A 24 9.50 6.39 9.67
C GLY A 24 9.24 6.49 8.17
N TRP A 25 10.17 5.97 7.36
CA TRP A 25 10.02 5.88 5.90
C TRP A 25 8.85 4.99 5.50
N PHE A 26 8.73 3.81 6.10
CA PHE A 26 7.65 2.87 5.83
C PHE A 26 6.28 3.46 6.19
N GLY A 27 6.17 4.05 7.39
CA GLY A 27 4.95 4.72 7.83
C GLY A 27 4.57 5.91 6.96
N TRP A 28 5.55 6.70 6.52
CA TRP A 28 5.32 7.80 5.57
C TRP A 28 4.87 7.30 4.20
N HIS A 29 5.48 6.23 3.69
CA HIS A 29 5.14 5.62 2.42
C HIS A 29 3.70 5.05 2.45
N GLU A 30 3.36 4.28 3.49
CA GLU A 30 2.01 3.78 3.79
C GLU A 30 0.98 4.90 3.91
N TRP A 31 1.33 5.96 4.64
CA TRP A 31 0.44 7.10 4.81
C TRP A 31 0.19 7.81 3.47
N ARG A 32 1.21 7.98 2.63
CA ARG A 32 1.05 8.56 1.29
C ARG A 32 0.19 7.69 0.38
N THR A 33 0.37 6.37 0.37
CA THR A 33 -0.49 5.47 -0.41
C THR A 33 -1.93 5.51 0.07
N ARG A 34 -2.18 5.48 1.39
CA ARG A 34 -3.54 5.59 1.97
C ARG A 34 -4.20 6.95 1.73
N SER A 35 -3.42 8.03 1.74
CA SER A 35 -3.95 9.38 1.48
C SER A 35 -4.42 9.50 0.03
N ARG A 36 -3.62 8.96 -0.90
CA ARG A 36 -3.89 9.01 -2.34
C ARG A 36 -5.11 8.16 -2.72
N SER A 37 -5.31 7.02 -2.07
CA SER A 37 -6.48 6.17 -2.29
C SER A 37 -7.79 6.82 -1.83
N ARG A 38 -7.78 7.59 -0.73
CA ARG A 38 -8.99 8.19 -0.15
C ARG A 38 -9.59 9.35 -0.96
N THR A 39 -8.76 10.07 -1.71
CA THR A 39 -9.17 11.18 -2.61
C THR A 39 -9.11 10.81 -4.08
N SER A 40 -8.88 9.54 -4.42
CA SER A 40 -8.84 9.09 -5.81
C SER A 40 -10.25 9.14 -6.43
N PRO A 41 -10.41 9.60 -7.69
CA PRO A 41 -11.69 9.50 -8.41
C PRO A 41 -12.20 8.05 -8.48
N VAL A 42 -11.29 7.08 -8.45
CA VAL A 42 -11.63 5.64 -8.40
C VAL A 42 -12.35 5.28 -7.10
N HIS A 43 -12.03 5.93 -5.97
CA HIS A 43 -12.72 5.67 -4.71
C HIS A 43 -14.18 6.12 -4.76
N ALA A 44 -14.45 7.28 -5.35
CA ALA A 44 -15.82 7.76 -5.56
C ALA A 44 -16.59 6.87 -6.54
N ALA A 45 -15.95 6.44 -7.63
CA ALA A 45 -16.54 5.51 -8.58
C ALA A 45 -16.86 4.14 -7.94
N ALA A 46 -15.94 3.58 -7.17
CA ALA A 46 -16.13 2.32 -6.46
C ALA A 46 -17.30 2.37 -5.46
N TRP A 47 -17.50 3.50 -4.77
CA TRP A 47 -18.65 3.70 -3.89
C TRP A 47 -19.98 3.86 -4.62
N ALA A 48 -19.97 4.25 -5.89
CA ALA A 48 -21.17 4.42 -6.70
C ALA A 48 -21.63 3.13 -7.40
N MET A 49 -20.72 2.16 -7.59
CA MET A 49 -21.02 0.87 -8.21
C MET A 49 -21.91 0.00 -7.30
N ASP A 50 -22.75 -0.84 -7.90
CA ASP A 50 -23.39 -1.93 -7.17
C ASP A 50 -22.38 -3.05 -6.82
N ASP A 51 -22.75 -4.00 -5.97
CA ASP A 51 -21.80 -5.00 -5.46
C ASP A 51 -21.33 -5.97 -6.55
N ASP A 52 -22.19 -6.29 -7.52
CA ASP A 52 -21.85 -7.16 -8.65
C ASP A 52 -20.94 -6.45 -9.67
N GLU A 53 -21.16 -5.16 -9.93
CA GLU A 53 -20.27 -4.31 -10.73
C GLU A 53 -18.92 -4.13 -10.05
N LEU A 54 -18.90 -3.90 -8.73
CA LEU A 54 -17.67 -3.78 -7.96
C LEU A 54 -16.86 -5.08 -8.00
N GLY A 55 -17.53 -6.24 -7.84
CA GLY A 55 -16.90 -7.56 -7.97
C GLY A 55 -16.28 -7.79 -9.35
N ARG A 56 -17.00 -7.45 -10.43
CA ARG A 56 -16.48 -7.53 -11.81
C ARG A 56 -15.33 -6.57 -12.06
N ALA A 57 -15.38 -5.36 -11.50
CA ALA A 57 -14.30 -4.38 -11.61
C ALA A 57 -13.02 -4.88 -10.95
N ILE A 58 -13.11 -5.49 -9.76
CA ILE A 58 -11.95 -6.08 -9.07
C ILE A 58 -11.32 -7.20 -9.93
N GLN A 59 -12.13 -8.07 -10.51
CA GLN A 59 -11.65 -9.15 -11.39
C GLN A 59 -10.96 -8.58 -12.64
N ALA A 60 -11.59 -7.62 -13.32
CA ALA A 60 -11.03 -7.00 -14.52
C ALA A 60 -9.69 -6.29 -14.24
N LEU A 61 -9.58 -5.58 -13.10
CA LEU A 61 -8.33 -4.94 -12.69
C LEU A 61 -7.24 -5.97 -12.36
N THR A 62 -7.61 -7.09 -11.73
CA THR A 62 -6.67 -8.19 -11.43
C THR A 62 -6.13 -8.85 -12.69
N ASP A 63 -6.99 -9.12 -13.68
CA ASP A 63 -6.56 -9.71 -14.95
C ASP A 63 -5.68 -8.75 -15.75
N ARG A 64 -6.01 -7.46 -15.74
CA ARG A 64 -5.21 -6.43 -16.39
C ARG A 64 -3.83 -6.26 -15.76
N GLU A 65 -3.74 -6.30 -14.43
CA GLU A 65 -2.45 -6.28 -13.72
C GLU A 65 -1.57 -7.47 -14.15
N ARG A 66 -2.13 -8.68 -14.21
CA ARG A 66 -1.40 -9.88 -14.64
C ARG A 66 -0.89 -9.76 -16.08
N GLU A 67 -1.71 -9.24 -16.98
CA GLU A 67 -1.32 -9.00 -18.37
C GLU A 67 -0.14 -8.01 -18.47
N LEU A 68 -0.20 -6.92 -17.70
CA LEU A 68 0.85 -5.89 -17.65
C LEU A 68 2.16 -6.45 -17.07
N LEU A 69 2.07 -7.26 -16.01
CA LEU A 69 3.24 -7.95 -15.46
C LEU A 69 3.84 -8.95 -16.45
N ALA A 70 3.01 -9.67 -17.22
CA ALA A 70 3.47 -10.62 -18.23
C ALA A 70 4.27 -9.96 -19.36
N VAL A 71 3.93 -8.72 -19.72
CA VAL A 71 4.67 -7.92 -20.72
C VAL A 71 5.80 -7.08 -20.11
N GLY A 72 6.00 -7.15 -18.80
CA GLY A 72 7.07 -6.44 -18.08
C GLY A 72 6.78 -4.96 -17.80
N ASP A 73 5.56 -4.48 -18.00
CA ASP A 73 5.15 -3.11 -17.68
C ASP A 73 4.76 -2.98 -16.21
N VAL A 74 5.80 -2.96 -15.36
CA VAL A 74 5.65 -2.97 -13.90
C VAL A 74 5.05 -1.67 -13.36
N ASP A 75 5.34 -0.53 -13.98
CA ASP A 75 4.84 0.77 -13.51
C ASP A 75 3.33 0.90 -13.74
N THR A 76 2.85 0.50 -14.92
CA THR A 76 1.42 0.48 -15.21
C THR A 76 0.71 -0.60 -14.39
N ALA A 77 1.31 -1.79 -14.24
CA ALA A 77 0.76 -2.84 -13.38
C ALA A 77 0.56 -2.35 -11.94
N ARG A 78 1.54 -1.60 -11.40
CA ARG A 78 1.46 -1.02 -10.06
C ARG A 78 0.34 0.01 -9.92
N ALA A 79 0.10 0.83 -10.94
CA ALA A 79 -1.02 1.77 -10.93
C ALA A 79 -2.37 1.04 -10.90
N VAL A 80 -2.52 -0.01 -11.73
CA VAL A 80 -3.74 -0.84 -11.76
C VAL A 80 -3.95 -1.57 -10.44
N ALA A 81 -2.88 -2.06 -9.81
CA ALA A 81 -2.95 -2.70 -8.49
C ALA A 81 -3.48 -1.73 -7.42
N VAL A 82 -3.06 -0.46 -7.44
CA VAL A 82 -3.58 0.57 -6.52
C VAL A 82 -5.09 0.79 -6.73
N ASP A 83 -5.55 0.85 -7.97
CA ASP A 83 -6.97 1.02 -8.27
C ASP A 83 -7.79 -0.21 -7.82
N ARG A 84 -7.25 -1.42 -8.00
CA ARG A 84 -7.84 -2.67 -7.48
C ARG A 84 -7.96 -2.62 -5.96
N ASP A 85 -6.90 -2.26 -5.26
CA ASP A 85 -6.86 -2.23 -3.80
C ASP A 85 -7.88 -1.21 -3.24
N ILE A 86 -8.15 -0.11 -3.95
CA ILE A 86 -9.23 0.83 -3.62
C ILE A 86 -10.59 0.13 -3.69
N CYS A 87 -10.88 -0.60 -4.78
CA CYS A 87 -12.14 -1.32 -4.94
C CYS A 87 -12.32 -2.42 -3.87
N VAL A 88 -11.26 -3.17 -3.56
CA VAL A 88 -11.26 -4.18 -2.49
C VAL A 88 -11.57 -3.53 -1.14
N ALA A 89 -10.88 -2.44 -0.79
CA ALA A 89 -11.12 -1.74 0.47
C ALA A 89 -12.54 -1.16 0.59
N VAL A 90 -13.19 -0.82 -0.53
CA VAL A 90 -14.62 -0.43 -0.54
C VAL A 90 -15.51 -1.65 -0.30
N SER A 91 -15.26 -2.78 -0.97
CA SER A 91 -16.04 -4.00 -0.77
C SER A 91 -15.98 -4.51 0.68
N GLU A 92 -14.80 -4.49 1.31
CA GLU A 92 -14.62 -4.89 2.71
C GLU A 92 -15.45 -4.00 3.65
N ARG A 93 -15.40 -2.68 3.44
CA ARG A 93 -16.19 -1.73 4.24
C ARG A 93 -17.70 -1.88 4.07
N ARG A 94 -18.16 -2.27 2.88
CA ARG A 94 -19.58 -2.55 2.64
C ARG A 94 -20.00 -3.82 3.36
N ALA A 95 -19.17 -4.87 3.29
CA ALA A 95 -19.43 -6.12 4.01
C ALA A 95 -19.51 -5.90 5.53
N ASP A 96 -18.64 -5.05 6.10
CA ASP A 96 -18.66 -4.70 7.53
C ASP A 96 -19.90 -3.87 7.95
N ALA A 97 -20.60 -3.24 7.00
CA ALA A 97 -21.76 -2.39 7.26
C ALA A 97 -23.10 -3.15 7.21
N HIS A 98 -23.10 -4.39 6.73
CA HIS A 98 -24.27 -5.26 6.59
C HIS A 98 -24.33 -6.33 7.69
#